data_AF-A0AAJ2EDQ8-F1
#
_entry.id   AF-A0AAJ2EDQ8-F1
#
_cell.length_a   1.000
_cell.length_b   1.000
_cell.length_c   1.000
_cell.angle_alpha   90.00
_cell.angle_beta   90.00
_cell.angle_gamma   90.00
#
_symmetry.space_group_name_H-M   'P 1'
#
loop_
_entity.id
_entity.type
_entity.pdbx_description
1 polymer ?
#
loop_
_entity_poly.entity_id
_entity_poly.type
_entity_poly.pdbx_seq_one_letter_code
_entity_poly.pdbx_strand_id
1 'polypeptide(L)'
;MSGHFSFGHRLVHCPRCRRQVGATLSVCPHCDFHRVRKARPERQLPPPVQEPVVIRRPPLVSLRSALVILLALLATFRPRV
;
A
#
# COMPACT_ATOMS: atom_id res chain seq x y z
N MET A 1 -8.03 42.51 13.65
CA MET A 1 -8.49 41.12 13.44
C MET A 1 -7.32 40.27 12.94
N SER A 2 -6.48 39.76 13.84
CA SER A 2 -5.43 38.80 13.49
C SER A 2 -5.91 37.41 13.91
N GLY A 3 -6.64 36.74 13.00
CA GLY A 3 -7.05 35.36 13.19
C GLY A 3 -5.81 34.48 13.36
N HIS A 4 -5.70 33.84 14.50
CA HIS A 4 -4.68 32.81 14.72
C HIS A 4 -5.09 31.58 13.91
N PHE A 5 -4.65 31.53 12.65
CA PHE A 5 -4.74 30.31 11.86
C PHE A 5 -3.76 29.31 12.49
N SER A 6 -4.28 28.46 13.38
CA SER A 6 -3.54 27.37 14.01
C SER A 6 -3.17 26.35 12.94
N PHE A 7 -2.13 26.64 12.16
CA PHE A 7 -1.48 25.65 11.33
C PHE A 7 -0.77 24.70 12.30
N GLY A 8 -1.42 23.60 12.68
CA GLY A 8 -0.79 22.47 13.39
C GLY A 8 0.29 21.75 12.56
N HIS A 9 0.82 22.43 11.54
CA HIS A 9 1.76 21.95 10.56
C HIS A 9 2.91 22.94 10.47
N ARG A 10 4.10 22.41 10.18
CA ARG A 10 5.35 23.16 9.96
C ARG A 10 5.11 24.50 9.23
N LEU A 11 5.52 25.62 9.85
CA LEU A 11 5.47 26.96 9.28
C LEU A 11 6.73 27.26 8.45
N VAL A 12 6.58 28.01 7.36
CA VAL A 12 7.69 28.47 6.51
C VAL A 12 7.45 29.90 6.04
N HIS A 13 8.53 30.65 5.84
CA HIS A 13 8.44 32.05 5.40
C HIS A 13 8.13 32.14 3.89
N CYS A 14 7.28 33.08 3.49
CA CYS A 14 7.04 33.38 2.09
C CYS A 14 8.26 34.09 1.47
N PRO A 15 8.77 33.66 0.30
CA PRO A 15 9.94 34.29 -0.32
C PRO A 15 9.67 35.72 -0.82
N ARG A 16 8.39 36.09 -1.05
CA ARG A 16 8.01 37.45 -1.49
C ARG A 16 7.75 38.38 -0.33
N CYS A 17 6.75 38.07 0.51
CA CYS A 17 6.31 38.99 1.57
C CYS A 17 6.98 38.73 2.93
N ARG A 18 7.83 37.71 3.06
CA ARG A 18 8.50 37.29 4.30
C ARG A 18 7.59 36.97 5.49
N ARG A 19 6.27 36.92 5.30
CA ARG A 19 5.32 36.50 6.34
C ARG A 19 5.35 34.99 6.53
N GLN A 20 5.05 34.54 7.75
CA GLN A 20 4.93 33.12 8.08
C GLN A 20 3.61 32.56 7.56
N VAL A 21 3.69 31.41 6.90
CA VAL A 21 2.53 30.70 6.35
C VAL A 21 2.73 29.19 6.49
N GLY A 22 1.65 28.42 6.45
CA GLY A 22 1.73 26.95 6.47
C GLY A 22 2.58 26.39 5.33
N ALA A 23 3.41 25.39 5.61
CA ALA A 23 4.26 24.75 4.59
C ALA A 23 3.46 23.95 3.56
N THR A 24 2.25 23.52 3.90
CA THR A 24 1.33 22.79 3.02
C THR A 24 0.60 23.69 2.03
N LEU A 25 0.57 25.01 2.27
CA LEU A 25 -0.10 25.96 1.39
C LEU A 25 0.67 26.12 0.07
N SER A 26 -0.03 25.88 -1.04
CA SER A 26 0.44 26.13 -2.40
C SER A 26 0.47 27.62 -2.74
N VAL A 27 -0.36 28.44 -2.08
CA VAL A 27 -0.46 29.88 -2.33
C VAL A 27 -0.32 30.64 -1.01
N CYS A 28 0.43 31.74 -1.03
CA CYS A 28 0.55 32.63 0.12
C CYS A 28 -0.71 33.50 0.27
N PRO A 29 -1.43 33.46 1.41
CA PRO A 29 -2.66 34.25 1.63
C PRO A 29 -2.43 35.75 1.83
N HIS A 30 -1.18 36.22 1.74
CA HIS A 30 -0.83 37.63 1.97
C HIS A 30 -0.38 38.37 0.72
N CYS A 31 0.09 37.65 -0.31
CA CYS A 31 0.66 38.25 -1.51
C CYS A 31 0.42 37.41 -2.76
N ASP A 32 -0.45 36.40 -2.64
CA ASP A 32 -0.87 35.49 -3.71
C ASP A 32 0.28 34.82 -4.46
N PHE A 33 1.43 34.67 -3.78
CA PHE A 33 2.57 33.99 -4.35
C PHE A 33 2.30 32.48 -4.43
N HIS A 34 2.23 31.97 -5.65
CA HIS A 34 2.15 30.54 -5.92
C HIS A 34 3.51 29.88 -5.69
N ARG A 35 3.58 29.05 -4.66
CA ARG A 35 4.69 28.17 -4.40
C ARG A 35 4.57 26.96 -5.31
N VAL A 36 5.47 26.86 -6.28
CA VAL A 36 5.66 25.63 -7.05
C VAL A 36 6.29 24.59 -6.13
N ARG A 37 5.46 23.83 -5.40
CA ARG A 37 5.92 22.57 -4.82
C ARG A 37 6.24 21.69 -6.01
N LYS A 38 7.53 21.50 -6.31
CA LYS A 38 7.94 20.24 -6.91
C LYS A 38 7.46 19.21 -5.90
N ALA A 39 6.40 18.47 -6.21
CA ALA A 39 6.09 17.26 -5.49
C ALA A 39 7.44 16.55 -5.42
N ARG A 40 7.99 16.39 -4.20
CA ARG A 40 9.05 15.40 -4.05
C ARG A 40 8.45 14.17 -4.72
N PRO A 41 9.14 13.55 -5.71
CA PRO A 41 8.68 12.29 -6.25
C PRO A 41 8.32 11.51 -5.02
N GLU A 42 7.03 11.14 -4.97
CA GLU A 42 6.47 10.32 -3.94
C GLU A 42 7.60 9.38 -3.55
N ARG A 43 8.11 9.51 -2.31
CA ARG A 43 8.95 8.45 -1.79
C ARG A 43 8.02 7.29 -2.00
N GLN A 44 8.27 6.47 -3.02
CA GLN A 44 7.60 5.21 -3.18
C GLN A 44 7.75 4.65 -1.80
N LEU A 45 6.65 4.66 -1.04
CA LEU A 45 6.53 3.66 0.00
C LEU A 45 6.90 2.41 -0.78
N PRO A 46 7.94 1.66 -0.35
CA PRO A 46 8.21 0.39 -1.01
C PRO A 46 6.84 -0.26 -1.18
N PRO A 47 6.50 -0.69 -2.41
CA PRO A 47 5.16 -1.20 -2.72
C PRO A 47 4.74 -2.05 -1.54
N PRO A 48 3.54 -1.82 -0.95
CA PRO A 48 3.16 -2.38 0.35
C PRO A 48 3.68 -3.80 0.35
N VAL A 49 4.65 -4.08 1.23
CA VAL A 49 5.31 -5.38 1.30
C VAL A 49 4.16 -6.34 1.23
N GLN A 50 4.07 -7.04 0.09
CA GLN A 50 3.01 -8.00 -0.10
C GLN A 50 3.38 -9.05 0.93
N GLU A 51 2.79 -8.93 2.13
CA GLU A 51 2.70 -10.07 3.02
C GLU A 51 2.23 -11.17 2.10
N PRO A 52 3.04 -12.22 1.89
CA PRO A 52 2.67 -13.26 0.97
C PRO A 52 1.34 -13.75 1.51
N VAL A 53 0.24 -13.35 0.84
CA VAL A 53 -1.06 -13.93 1.08
C VAL A 53 -0.77 -15.37 0.77
N VAL A 54 -0.63 -16.16 1.84
CA VAL A 54 -0.47 -17.59 1.76
C VAL A 54 -1.83 -18.05 1.27
N ILE A 55 -2.02 -17.94 -0.03
CA ILE A 55 -3.05 -18.64 -0.75
C ILE A 55 -2.66 -20.09 -0.47
N ARG A 56 -3.29 -20.67 0.55
CA ARG A 56 -3.26 -22.11 0.80
C ARG A 56 -3.94 -22.73 -0.41
N ARG A 57 -3.18 -22.86 -1.49
CA ARG A 57 -3.55 -23.71 -2.61
C ARG A 57 -3.72 -25.09 -1.99
N PRO A 58 -4.93 -25.68 -2.02
CA PRO A 58 -5.05 -27.07 -1.62
C PRO A 58 -4.04 -27.84 -2.48
N PRO A 59 -3.27 -28.78 -1.91
CA PRO A 59 -2.39 -29.61 -2.72
C PRO A 59 -3.30 -30.31 -3.73
N LEU A 60 -3.17 -29.94 -5.00
CA LEU A 60 -3.71 -30.73 -6.09
C LEU A 60 -2.91 -32.03 -6.02
N VAL A 61 -3.44 -33.00 -5.28
CA VAL A 61 -2.87 -34.33 -5.14
C VAL A 61 -2.59 -34.80 -6.56
N SER A 62 -1.31 -35.03 -6.86
CA SER A 62 -0.89 -35.44 -8.20
C SER A 62 -1.76 -36.59 -8.66
N LEU A 63 -2.32 -36.52 -9.87
CA LEU A 63 -3.18 -37.56 -10.46
C LEU A 63 -2.56 -38.96 -10.31
N ARG A 64 -1.23 -39.05 -10.34
CA ARG A 64 -0.47 -40.29 -10.10
C ARG A 64 -0.68 -40.83 -8.68
N SER A 65 -0.64 -39.98 -7.65
CA SER A 65 -0.84 -40.38 -6.26
C SER A 65 -2.28 -40.83 -6.01
N ALA A 66 -3.27 -40.13 -6.59
CA ALA A 66 -4.67 -40.54 -6.51
C ALA A 66 -4.91 -41.90 -7.18
N LEU A 67 -4.30 -42.13 -8.35
CA LEU A 67 -4.37 -43.41 -9.07
C LEU A 67 -3.77 -44.56 -8.25
N VAL A 68 -2.61 -44.35 -7.62
CA VAL A 68 -1.96 -45.37 -6.77
C VAL A 68 -2.86 -45.74 -5.58
N ILE A 69 -3.45 -44.75 -4.90
CA ILE A 69 -4.37 -44.99 -3.77
C ILE A 69 -5.61 -45.77 -4.23
N LEU A 70 -6.19 -45.41 -5.37
CA LEU A 70 -7.35 -46.12 -5.94
C LEU A 70 -7.00 -47.56 -6.32
N LEU A 71 -5.86 -47.79 -6.98
CA LEU A 71 -5.42 -49.14 -7.35
C LEU A 71 -5.13 -50.00 -6.12
N ALA A 72 -4.53 -49.43 -5.07
CA ALA A 72 -4.30 -50.13 -3.81
C ALA A 72 -5.63 -50.50 -3.14
N LEU A 73 -6.59 -49.57 -3.09
CA LEU A 73 -7.94 -49.84 -2.59
C LEU A 73 -8.64 -50.93 -3.41
N LEU A 74 -8.56 -50.88 -4.74
CA LEU A 74 -9.14 -51.92 -5.59
C LEU A 74 -8.43 -53.26 -5.40
N ALA A 75 -7.14 -53.28 -5.09
CA ALA A 75 -6.40 -54.52 -4.80
C ALA A 75 -6.77 -55.11 -3.42
N THR A 76 -6.96 -54.27 -2.40
CA THR A 76 -7.35 -54.71 -1.05
C THR A 76 -8.83 -55.04 -0.94
N PHE A 77 -9.68 -54.22 -1.56
CA PHE A 77 -11.12 -54.42 -1.68
C PHE A 77 -11.49 -55.13 -2.99
N ARG A 78 -10.62 -55.96 -3.57
CA ARG A 78 -11.11 -56.88 -4.60
C ARG A 78 -12.24 -57.67 -3.96
N PRO A 79 -13.50 -57.49 -4.41
CA PRO A 79 -14.58 -58.30 -3.91
C PRO A 79 -14.19 -59.73 -4.30
N ARG A 80 -13.94 -60.57 -3.29
CA ARG A 80 -13.98 -62.02 -3.47
C ARG A 80 -15.44 -62.33 -3.84
N VAL A 81 -15.73 -62.26 -5.13
CA VAL A 81 -16.82 -63.02 -5.75
C VAL A 81 -16.20 -64.33 -6.20
#